data_AF-A0A6P1BT49-F1
#
_entry.id   AF-A0A6P1BT49-F1
#
_cell.length_a   1.000
_cell.length_b   1.000
_cell.length_c   1.000
_cell.angle_alpha   90.00
_cell.angle_beta   90.00
_cell.angle_gamma   90.00
#
_symmetry.space_group_name_H-M   'P 1'
#
loop_
_entity.id
_entity.type
_entity.pdbx_description
1 polymer ?
#
loop_
_entity_poly.entity_id
_entity_poly.type
_entity_poly.pdbx_seq_one_letter_code
_entity_poly.pdbx_strand_id
1 'polypeptide(L)'
;MPEDHKNVFELEAKTGEIFEVEFSLRGILSTISLANGDPIIRAELADLDPPTIAISAASTDFLNVDIDLRGEVDDVAGFLRVVEPSIVVLGHNGTGASIELAGQFASLDATMLEIIGLIEALPPEGEKIWGRLKSRKANIGIQAGAKPHAAEFTIPAKTLEALAALGFEVVFTVYTPTKR
;
A
#
# COMPACT_ATOMS: atom_id res chain seq x y z
N MET A 1 34.95 20.84 6.23
CA MET A 1 35.08 19.39 5.99
C MET A 1 34.19 19.08 4.80
N PRO A 2 34.67 18.34 3.78
CA PRO A 2 33.83 17.95 2.66
C PRO A 2 32.72 17.01 3.14
N GLU A 3 31.49 17.25 2.73
CA GLU A 3 30.36 16.37 3.02
C GLU A 3 30.55 15.02 2.31
N ASP A 4 30.44 13.92 3.07
CA ASP A 4 30.54 12.56 2.53
C ASP A 4 29.27 12.26 1.70
N HIS A 5 29.40 12.37 0.38
CA HIS A 5 28.31 12.09 -0.55
C HIS A 5 27.93 10.61 -0.48
N LYS A 6 26.69 10.36 -0.03
CA LYS A 6 26.10 9.03 0.01
C LYS A 6 25.47 8.69 -1.32
N ASN A 7 25.79 7.50 -1.85
CA ASN A 7 25.14 6.94 -3.02
C ASN A 7 24.28 5.76 -2.58
N VAL A 8 23.05 5.73 -3.03
CA VAL A 8 22.09 4.66 -2.75
C VAL A 8 22.23 3.59 -3.82
N PHE A 9 22.37 2.34 -3.40
CA PHE A 9 22.43 1.18 -4.29
C PHE A 9 21.39 0.15 -3.85
N GLU A 10 20.75 -0.50 -4.80
CA GLU A 10 19.93 -1.68 -4.53
C GLU A 10 20.78 -2.94 -4.72
N LEU A 11 20.84 -3.77 -3.68
CA LEU A 11 21.53 -5.06 -3.70
C LEU A 11 20.52 -6.19 -3.56
N GLU A 12 20.51 -7.13 -4.49
CA GLU A 12 19.73 -8.37 -4.38
C GLU A 12 20.62 -9.51 -3.83
N ALA A 13 20.23 -10.09 -2.69
CA ALA A 13 20.87 -11.29 -2.16
C ALA A 13 20.47 -12.54 -2.95
N LYS A 14 21.26 -13.61 -2.82
CA LYS A 14 20.95 -14.92 -3.45
C LYS A 14 19.62 -15.52 -2.98
N THR A 15 19.10 -15.07 -1.84
CA THR A 15 17.77 -15.43 -1.32
C THR A 15 16.62 -14.73 -2.04
N GLY A 16 16.92 -13.71 -2.86
CA GLY A 16 15.95 -12.82 -3.50
C GLY A 16 15.53 -11.63 -2.65
N GLU A 17 16.12 -11.46 -1.47
CA GLU A 17 15.93 -10.28 -0.62
C GLU A 17 16.67 -9.08 -1.22
N ILE A 18 15.98 -7.93 -1.33
CA ILE A 18 16.56 -6.69 -1.83
C ILE A 18 16.85 -5.78 -0.63
N PHE A 19 18.05 -5.23 -0.64
CA PHE A 19 18.54 -4.30 0.35
C PHE A 19 18.84 -2.99 -0.35
N GLU A 20 18.14 -1.93 0.01
CA GLU A 20 18.62 -0.59 -0.25
C GLU A 20 19.82 -0.37 0.68
N VAL A 21 20.99 -0.12 0.10
CA VAL A 21 22.24 0.06 0.81
C VAL A 21 22.83 1.39 0.41
N GLU A 22 22.89 2.30 1.38
CA GLU A 22 23.68 3.52 1.25
C GLU A 22 25.17 3.18 1.40
N PHE A 23 25.93 3.41 0.34
CA PHE A 23 27.38 3.40 0.40
C PHE A 23 27.90 4.84 0.39
N SER A 24 28.72 5.19 1.38
CA SER A 24 29.62 6.32 1.25
C SER A 24 30.78 5.98 0.31
N LEU A 25 31.44 7.00 -0.24
CA LEU A 25 32.70 6.84 -0.97
C LEU A 25 33.73 6.03 -0.15
N ARG A 26 33.76 6.22 1.17
CA ARG A 26 34.55 5.39 2.10
C ARG A 26 34.17 3.91 2.02
N GLY A 27 32.88 3.57 2.06
CA GLY A 27 32.42 2.17 2.02
C GLY A 27 32.88 1.43 0.76
N ILE A 28 32.85 2.12 -0.39
CA ILE A 28 33.33 1.58 -1.67
C ILE A 28 34.85 1.40 -1.63
N LEU A 29 35.58 2.45 -1.23
CA LEU A 29 37.04 2.43 -1.14
C LEU A 29 37.55 1.37 -0.13
N SER A 30 36.83 1.16 0.97
CA SER A 30 37.15 0.13 1.98
C SER A 30 37.04 -1.27 1.41
N THR A 31 36.01 -1.53 0.62
CA THR A 31 35.82 -2.82 -0.05
C THR A 31 36.91 -3.07 -1.09
N ILE A 32 37.30 -2.04 -1.87
CA ILE A 32 38.39 -2.12 -2.85
C ILE A 32 39.74 -2.33 -2.16
N SER A 33 40.01 -1.63 -1.06
CA SER A 33 41.25 -1.77 -0.29
C SER A 33 41.39 -3.15 0.35
N LEU A 34 40.29 -3.74 0.84
CA LEU A 34 40.27 -5.10 1.37
C LEU A 34 40.53 -6.15 0.27
N ALA A 35 39.98 -5.94 -0.92
CA ALA A 35 40.16 -6.86 -2.05
C ALA A 35 41.57 -6.80 -2.67
N ASN A 36 42.18 -5.62 -2.74
CA ASN A 36 43.41 -5.38 -3.50
C ASN A 36 44.64 -5.05 -2.64
N GLY A 37 44.48 -4.85 -1.33
CA GLY A 37 45.58 -4.55 -0.41
C GLY A 37 46.26 -3.20 -0.65
N ASP A 38 45.64 -2.27 -1.37
CA ASP A 38 46.26 -1.02 -1.81
C ASP A 38 46.53 -0.06 -0.63
N PRO A 39 47.81 0.31 -0.37
CA PRO A 39 48.20 1.15 0.76
C PRO A 39 47.76 2.61 0.64
N ILE A 40 47.57 3.14 -0.57
CA ILE A 40 47.12 4.53 -0.78
C ILE A 40 45.66 4.66 -0.33
N ILE A 41 44.82 3.69 -0.72
CA ILE A 41 43.41 3.66 -0.36
C ILE A 41 43.25 3.50 1.17
N ARG A 42 44.12 2.73 1.84
CA ARG A 42 44.06 2.60 3.32
C ARG A 42 44.29 3.91 4.06
N ALA A 43 45.19 4.77 3.56
CA ALA A 43 45.49 6.05 4.20
C ALA A 43 44.30 7.01 4.08
N GLU A 44 43.74 7.14 2.87
CA GLU A 44 42.54 7.96 2.60
C GLU A 44 41.31 7.50 3.41
N LEU A 45 41.18 6.20 3.65
CA LEU A 45 40.10 5.63 4.46
C LEU A 45 40.22 5.96 5.94
N ALA A 46 41.40 6.28 6.48
CA ALA A 46 41.60 6.50 7.91
C ALA A 46 40.95 7.81 8.41
N ASP A 47 40.83 8.79 7.52
CA ASP A 47 40.38 10.16 7.83
C ASP A 47 38.87 10.37 7.61
N LEU A 48 38.14 9.33 7.17
CA LEU A 48 36.69 9.38 6.93
C LEU A 48 35.91 8.76 8.10
N ASP A 49 34.62 9.08 8.23
CA ASP A 49 33.71 8.48 9.25
C ASP A 49 33.22 7.09 8.85
N PRO A 50 32.90 6.16 9.78
CA PRO A 50 32.55 4.78 9.44
C PRO A 50 31.28 4.71 8.56
N PRO A 51 31.24 3.86 7.52
CA PRO A 51 30.04 3.72 6.72
C PRO A 51 28.91 3.15 7.59
N THR A 52 27.76 3.83 7.58
CA THR A 52 26.53 3.32 8.18
C THR A 52 25.70 2.72 7.05
N ILE A 53 25.57 1.39 7.03
CA ILE A 53 24.65 0.70 6.12
C ILE A 53 23.23 0.90 6.66
N ALA A 54 22.46 1.78 6.02
CA ALA A 54 21.03 1.91 6.28
C ALA A 54 20.27 0.94 5.37
N ILE A 55 19.81 -0.19 5.92
CA ILE A 55 18.88 -1.09 5.23
C ILE A 55 17.46 -0.53 5.41
N SER A 56 16.88 -0.03 4.32
CA SER A 56 15.45 0.28 4.23
C SER A 56 14.68 -1.04 4.16
N ALA A 57 14.17 -1.49 5.29
CA ALA A 57 13.30 -2.66 5.34
C ALA A 57 11.89 -2.26 4.90
N ALA A 58 11.25 -3.03 4.02
CA ALA A 58 9.87 -2.79 3.59
C ALA A 58 8.95 -2.53 4.80
N SER A 59 8.12 -1.50 4.73
CA SER A 59 7.17 -1.14 5.80
C SER A 59 5.84 -1.89 5.63
N THR A 60 5.18 -2.18 6.75
CA THR A 60 3.82 -2.72 6.78
C THR A 60 2.84 -1.56 6.77
N ASP A 61 2.14 -1.36 5.65
CA ASP A 61 1.35 -0.17 5.40
C ASP A 61 -0.06 -0.51 4.90
N PHE A 62 -1.04 0.32 5.27
CA PHE A 62 -2.35 0.35 4.63
C PHE A 62 -2.19 0.91 3.21
N LEU A 63 -2.81 0.25 2.23
CA LEU A 63 -2.74 0.67 0.83
C LEU A 63 -4.03 1.36 0.38
N ASN A 64 -5.14 0.63 0.43
CA ASN A 64 -6.39 1.02 -0.19
C ASN A 64 -7.59 0.25 0.40
N VAL A 65 -8.79 0.67 0.00
CA VAL A 65 -10.02 -0.10 0.18
C VAL A 65 -10.74 -0.22 -1.15
N ASP A 66 -10.80 -1.44 -1.67
CA ASP A 66 -11.58 -1.76 -2.85
C ASP A 66 -13.00 -2.15 -2.44
N ILE A 67 -14.00 -1.77 -3.22
CA ILE A 67 -15.38 -2.22 -3.07
C ILE A 67 -15.64 -3.29 -4.13
N ASP A 68 -15.72 -4.54 -3.69
CA ASP A 68 -16.08 -5.65 -4.56
C ASP A 68 -17.59 -5.89 -4.51
N LEU A 69 -18.22 -5.78 -5.67
CA LEU A 69 -19.65 -5.94 -5.86
C LEU A 69 -19.96 -7.23 -6.61
N ARG A 70 -21.07 -7.87 -6.25
CA ARG A 70 -21.67 -8.97 -7.02
C ARG A 70 -23.17 -8.77 -7.13
N GLY A 71 -23.73 -9.04 -8.31
CA GLY A 71 -25.16 -8.87 -8.58
C GLY A 71 -25.56 -9.41 -9.94
N GLU A 72 -26.78 -9.07 -10.35
CA GLU A 72 -27.21 -9.23 -11.74
C GLU A 72 -26.53 -8.19 -12.63
N VAL A 73 -26.43 -8.49 -13.93
CA VAL A 73 -25.69 -7.66 -14.90
C VAL A 73 -26.18 -6.21 -14.91
N ASP A 74 -27.50 -6.02 -14.96
CA ASP A 74 -28.10 -4.69 -15.01
C ASP A 74 -27.98 -3.92 -13.70
N ASP A 75 -27.97 -4.62 -12.56
CA ASP A 75 -27.82 -3.99 -11.25
C ASP A 75 -26.38 -3.51 -11.03
N VAL A 76 -25.38 -4.32 -11.38
CA VAL A 76 -23.97 -3.90 -11.28
C VAL A 76 -23.71 -2.72 -12.22
N ALA A 77 -24.12 -2.82 -13.50
CA ALA A 77 -23.93 -1.73 -14.45
C ALA A 77 -24.72 -0.47 -14.07
N GLY A 78 -25.93 -0.62 -13.53
CA GLY A 78 -26.76 0.47 -13.02
C GLY A 78 -26.11 1.17 -11.83
N PHE A 79 -25.56 0.40 -10.89
CA PHE A 79 -24.88 0.96 -9.72
C PHE A 79 -23.68 1.81 -10.13
N LEU A 80 -22.81 1.29 -11.01
CA LEU A 80 -21.62 2.01 -11.47
C LEU A 80 -21.97 3.39 -12.06
N ARG A 81 -23.01 3.46 -12.89
CA ARG A 81 -23.47 4.74 -13.47
C ARG A 81 -23.96 5.75 -12.43
N VAL A 82 -24.46 5.29 -11.29
CA VAL A 82 -24.97 6.16 -10.22
C VAL A 82 -23.84 6.75 -9.40
N VAL A 83 -22.77 5.98 -9.17
CA VAL A 83 -21.66 6.39 -8.30
C VAL A 83 -20.51 7.07 -9.05
N GLU A 84 -20.48 6.98 -10.37
CA GLU A 84 -19.61 7.83 -11.18
C GLU A 84 -20.01 9.31 -11.03
N PRO A 85 -19.05 10.25 -10.89
CA PRO A 85 -17.60 10.11 -11.07
C PRO A 85 -16.80 9.88 -9.76
N SER A 86 -17.47 9.60 -8.64
CA SER A 86 -16.81 9.50 -7.32
C SER A 86 -15.92 8.27 -7.15
N ILE A 87 -15.93 7.36 -8.11
CA ILE A 87 -15.19 6.10 -8.09
C ILE A 87 -14.34 5.91 -9.34
N VAL A 88 -13.34 5.02 -9.22
CA VAL A 88 -12.57 4.44 -10.32
C VAL A 88 -12.94 2.97 -10.43
N VAL A 89 -13.21 2.49 -11.65
CA VAL A 89 -13.48 1.06 -11.90
C VAL A 89 -12.17 0.32 -12.14
N LEU A 90 -11.82 -0.59 -11.24
CA LEU A 90 -10.60 -1.41 -11.33
C LEU A 90 -10.81 -2.64 -12.22
N GLY A 91 -12.03 -3.16 -12.26
CA GLY A 91 -12.43 -4.25 -13.16
C GLY A 91 -13.90 -4.56 -13.10
N HIS A 92 -14.47 -5.08 -14.20
CA HIS A 92 -15.87 -5.51 -14.25
C HIS A 92 -16.05 -6.69 -15.21
N ASN A 93 -16.98 -7.60 -14.90
CA ASN A 93 -17.29 -8.77 -15.75
C ASN A 93 -18.80 -9.02 -15.88
N GLY A 94 -19.59 -7.96 -15.85
CA GLY A 94 -21.05 -7.98 -15.92
C GLY A 94 -21.70 -8.27 -14.56
N THR A 95 -21.42 -9.42 -13.97
CA THR A 95 -22.03 -9.83 -12.68
C THR A 95 -21.21 -9.43 -11.45
N GLY A 96 -20.01 -8.90 -11.66
CA GLY A 96 -19.17 -8.34 -10.61
C GLY A 96 -18.38 -7.14 -11.10
N ALA A 97 -18.05 -6.29 -10.14
CA ALA A 97 -17.17 -5.14 -10.32
C ALA A 97 -16.29 -4.97 -9.09
N SER A 98 -15.09 -4.45 -9.29
CA SER A 98 -14.21 -3.95 -8.23
C SER A 98 -13.97 -2.48 -8.52
N ILE A 99 -14.23 -1.63 -7.53
CA ILE A 99 -14.13 -0.18 -7.63
C ILE A 99 -13.39 0.40 -6.44
N GLU A 100 -12.77 1.56 -6.61
CA GLU A 100 -12.12 2.31 -5.55
C GLU A 100 -12.65 3.75 -5.55
N LEU A 101 -12.60 4.46 -4.43
CA LEU A 101 -12.86 5.89 -4.43
C LEU A 101 -11.85 6.62 -5.32
N ALA A 102 -12.29 7.63 -6.06
CA ALA A 102 -11.40 8.42 -6.91
C ALA A 102 -10.46 9.35 -6.11
N GLY A 103 -10.77 9.59 -4.84
CA GLY A 103 -9.96 10.39 -3.92
C GLY A 103 -8.89 9.59 -3.18
N GLN A 104 -7.83 10.27 -2.74
CA GLN A 104 -6.84 9.72 -1.82
C GLN A 104 -7.12 10.17 -0.39
N PHE A 105 -7.02 9.24 0.57
CA PHE A 105 -7.32 9.50 1.96
C PHE A 105 -6.15 9.12 2.86
N ALA A 106 -6.03 9.83 3.98
CA ALA A 106 -4.86 9.72 4.86
C ALA A 106 -4.85 8.45 5.72
N SER A 107 -5.99 7.75 5.86
CA SER A 107 -6.11 6.59 6.74
C SER A 107 -7.27 5.67 6.33
N LEU A 108 -7.24 4.43 6.83
CA LEU A 108 -8.31 3.45 6.67
C LEU A 108 -9.68 3.99 7.12
N ASP A 109 -9.75 4.61 8.30
CA ASP A 109 -11.02 5.14 8.83
C ASP A 109 -11.55 6.28 7.96
N ALA A 110 -10.67 7.19 7.50
CA ALA A 110 -11.07 8.25 6.59
C ALA A 110 -11.62 7.68 5.27
N THR A 111 -10.96 6.68 4.68
CA THR A 111 -11.46 5.99 3.48
C THR A 111 -12.83 5.35 3.74
N MET A 112 -13.00 4.67 4.87
CA MET A 112 -14.27 4.00 5.19
C MET A 112 -15.43 4.97 5.38
N LEU A 113 -15.21 6.10 6.06
CA LEU A 113 -16.24 7.13 6.25
C LEU A 113 -16.69 7.74 4.93
N GLU A 114 -15.78 7.90 3.98
CA GLU A 114 -16.09 8.41 2.64
C GLU A 114 -16.84 7.38 1.80
N ILE A 115 -16.49 6.10 1.93
CA ILE A 115 -17.29 5.01 1.33
C ILE A 115 -18.71 5.01 1.92
N ILE A 116 -18.84 5.10 3.25
CA ILE A 116 -20.15 5.18 3.91
C ILE A 116 -20.94 6.38 3.38
N GLY A 117 -20.34 7.56 3.35
CA GLY A 117 -20.96 8.78 2.86
C GLY A 117 -21.41 8.68 1.40
N LEU A 118 -20.61 8.05 0.53
CA LEU A 118 -20.99 7.79 -0.85
C LEU A 118 -22.26 6.94 -0.96
N ILE A 119 -22.35 5.87 -0.16
CA ILE A 119 -23.51 4.97 -0.18
C ILE A 119 -24.74 5.62 0.46
N GLU A 120 -24.57 6.35 1.56
CA GLU A 120 -25.67 7.09 2.21
C GLU A 120 -26.21 8.23 1.35
N ALA A 121 -25.39 8.78 0.45
CA ALA A 121 -25.78 9.84 -0.49
C ALA A 121 -26.40 9.30 -1.80
N LEU A 122 -26.62 7.99 -1.93
CA LEU A 122 -27.21 7.43 -3.13
C LEU A 122 -28.60 8.03 -3.40
N PRO A 123 -28.94 8.39 -4.66
CA PRO A 123 -30.30 8.73 -4.99
C PRO A 123 -31.23 7.51 -4.81
N PRO A 124 -32.55 7.70 -4.73
CA PRO A 124 -33.50 6.60 -4.47
C PRO A 124 -33.42 5.42 -5.47
N GLU A 125 -32.99 5.68 -6.70
CA GLU A 125 -32.71 4.61 -7.67
C GLU A 125 -31.45 3.81 -7.28
N GLY A 126 -30.37 4.51 -6.91
CA GLY A 126 -29.13 3.92 -6.42
C GLY A 126 -29.33 3.08 -5.18
N GLU A 127 -30.10 3.57 -4.20
CA GLU A 127 -30.45 2.81 -2.99
C GLU A 127 -31.16 1.49 -3.32
N LYS A 128 -32.11 1.53 -4.27
CA LYS A 128 -32.83 0.32 -4.71
C LYS A 128 -31.90 -0.66 -5.41
N ILE A 129 -30.99 -0.18 -6.25
CA ILE A 129 -29.99 -1.01 -6.92
C ILE A 129 -29.05 -1.63 -5.88
N TRP A 130 -28.50 -0.80 -4.99
CA TRP A 130 -27.66 -1.22 -3.87
C TRP A 130 -28.31 -2.37 -3.14
N GLY A 131 -29.56 -2.18 -2.69
CA GLY A 131 -30.38 -3.17 -1.99
C GLY A 131 -30.54 -4.53 -2.69
N ARG A 132 -30.43 -4.59 -4.03
CA ARG A 132 -30.54 -5.83 -4.81
C ARG A 132 -29.21 -6.53 -5.09
N LEU A 133 -28.07 -5.85 -4.88
CA LEU A 133 -26.75 -6.47 -5.01
C LEU A 133 -26.64 -7.68 -4.05
N LYS A 134 -26.05 -8.77 -4.55
CA LYS A 134 -25.92 -10.05 -3.84
C LYS A 134 -24.83 -10.04 -2.80
N SER A 135 -23.73 -9.33 -3.05
CA SER A 135 -22.63 -9.16 -2.10
C SER A 135 -21.94 -7.82 -2.34
N ARG A 136 -21.49 -7.21 -1.24
CA ARG A 136 -20.80 -5.92 -1.17
C ARG A 136 -19.67 -6.10 -0.18
N LYS A 137 -18.42 -6.00 -0.62
CA LYS A 137 -17.25 -6.23 0.22
C LYS A 137 -16.39 -5.00 0.24
N ALA A 138 -16.03 -4.53 1.43
CA ALA A 138 -14.97 -3.56 1.61
C ALA A 138 -13.66 -4.34 1.83
N ASN A 139 -12.83 -4.42 0.81
CA ASN A 139 -11.59 -5.20 0.77
C ASN A 139 -10.40 -4.29 1.06
N ILE A 140 -9.84 -4.43 2.26
CA ILE A 140 -8.76 -3.60 2.79
C ILE A 140 -7.43 -4.21 2.35
N GLY A 141 -6.69 -3.46 1.53
CA GLY A 141 -5.34 -3.82 1.12
C GLY A 141 -4.30 -3.41 2.16
N ILE A 142 -3.49 -4.37 2.60
CA ILE A 142 -2.35 -4.14 3.49
C ILE A 142 -1.09 -4.70 2.82
N GLN A 143 -0.07 -3.87 2.66
CA GLN A 143 1.26 -4.32 2.29
C GLN A 143 1.94 -4.86 3.55
N ALA A 144 2.36 -6.12 3.55
CA ALA A 144 3.25 -6.62 4.60
C ALA A 144 4.68 -6.13 4.35
N GLY A 145 5.38 -5.84 5.44
CA GLY A 145 6.79 -5.45 5.46
C GLY A 145 7.56 -6.10 6.60
N ALA A 146 8.88 -5.90 6.63
CA ALA A 146 9.76 -6.39 7.69
C ALA A 146 9.75 -5.46 8.94
N LYS A 147 9.18 -4.26 8.83
CA LYS A 147 8.95 -3.34 9.95
C LYS A 147 7.56 -2.69 9.85
N PRO A 148 7.00 -2.17 10.95
CA PRO A 148 7.33 -2.49 12.35
C PRO A 148 7.13 -3.99 12.66
N HIS A 149 7.52 -4.44 13.86
CA HIS A 149 7.26 -5.84 14.29
C HIS A 149 5.76 -6.18 14.31
N ALA A 150 4.92 -5.18 14.60
CA ALA A 150 3.48 -5.25 14.53
C ALA A 150 2.95 -3.89 14.04
N ALA A 151 1.95 -3.92 13.17
CA ALA A 151 1.19 -2.75 12.74
C ALA A 151 -0.29 -2.98 13.08
N GLU A 152 -0.95 -1.93 13.54
CA GLU A 152 -2.37 -1.96 13.88
C GLU A 152 -3.14 -1.03 12.95
N PHE A 153 -4.22 -1.54 12.36
CA PHE A 153 -5.14 -0.79 11.53
C PHE A 153 -6.52 -0.87 12.17
N THR A 154 -6.93 0.20 12.84
CA THR A 154 -8.17 0.21 13.61
C THR A 154 -9.34 0.67 12.75
N ILE A 155 -10.44 -0.09 12.78
CA ILE A 155 -11.76 0.36 12.34
C ILE A 155 -12.57 0.66 13.61
N PRO A 156 -12.97 1.91 13.88
CA PRO A 156 -13.79 2.24 15.03
C PRO A 156 -15.11 1.45 15.03
N ALA A 157 -15.61 1.09 16.21
CA ALA A 157 -16.85 0.32 16.33
C ALA A 157 -18.03 0.99 15.59
N LYS A 158 -18.14 2.32 15.65
CA LYS A 158 -19.18 3.07 14.91
C LYS A 158 -19.04 2.96 13.40
N THR A 159 -17.82 3.01 12.88
CA THR A 159 -17.54 2.81 11.45
C THR A 159 -17.92 1.39 11.03
N LEU A 160 -17.60 0.39 11.85
CA LEU A 160 -17.97 -1.00 11.59
C LEU A 160 -19.50 -1.21 11.65
N GLU A 161 -20.19 -0.58 12.60
CA GLU A 161 -21.66 -0.60 12.70
C GLU A 161 -22.32 0.02 11.45
N ALA A 162 -21.80 1.16 10.97
CA ALA A 162 -22.30 1.81 9.76
C ALA A 162 -22.08 0.93 8.51
N LEU A 163 -20.89 0.34 8.34
CA LEU A 163 -20.62 -0.61 7.25
C LEU A 163 -21.59 -1.80 7.29
N ALA A 164 -21.81 -2.37 8.47
CA ALA A 164 -22.73 -3.49 8.64
C ALA A 164 -24.18 -3.10 8.31
N ALA A 165 -24.62 -1.90 8.72
CA ALA A 165 -25.95 -1.37 8.40
C ALA A 165 -26.16 -1.20 6.89
N LEU A 166 -25.10 -0.86 6.15
CA LEU A 166 -25.10 -0.77 4.69
C LEU A 166 -24.94 -2.14 4.00
N GLY A 167 -24.77 -3.22 4.76
CA GLY A 167 -24.67 -4.59 4.26
C GLY A 167 -23.30 -4.93 3.68
N PHE A 168 -22.23 -4.25 4.12
CA PHE A 168 -20.87 -4.63 3.75
C PHE A 168 -20.39 -5.84 4.53
N GLU A 169 -19.66 -6.71 3.84
CA GLU A 169 -18.68 -7.61 4.43
C GLU A 169 -17.32 -6.90 4.47
N VAL A 170 -16.56 -7.03 5.56
CA VAL A 170 -15.18 -6.52 5.62
C VAL A 170 -14.21 -7.65 5.31
N VAL A 171 -13.34 -7.42 4.33
CA VAL A 171 -12.32 -8.37 3.87
C VAL A 171 -10.95 -7.73 4.01
N PHE A 172 -9.93 -8.53 4.28
CA PHE A 172 -8.53 -8.10 4.30
C PHE A 172 -7.75 -8.87 3.25
N THR A 173 -7.00 -8.14 2.42
CA THR A 173 -5.99 -8.72 1.54
C THR A 173 -4.61 -8.26 2.00
N VAL A 174 -3.81 -9.21 2.46
CA VAL A 174 -2.43 -8.94 2.88
C VAL A 174 -1.50 -9.34 1.74
N TYR A 175 -0.85 -8.34 1.14
CA TYR A 175 0.11 -8.53 0.07
C TYR A 175 1.49 -8.82 0.65
N THR A 176 2.16 -9.81 0.09
CA THR A 176 3.58 -10.05 0.39
C THR A 176 4.42 -8.84 -0.04
N PRO A 177 5.55 -8.54 0.61
CA PRO A 177 6.53 -7.56 0.12
C PRO A 177 6.76 -7.74 -1.38
N THR A 178 6.35 -6.76 -2.19
CA THR A 178 6.63 -6.78 -3.63
C THR A 178 8.02 -6.21 -3.86
N LYS A 179 8.80 -6.87 -4.73
CA LYS A 179 10.02 -6.29 -5.29
C LYS A 179 9.60 -5.03 -6.05
N ARG A 180 9.93 -3.84 -5.55
CA ARG A 180 9.92 -2.63 -6.38
C ARG A 180 11.29 -2.45 -6.98
#